data_AF-A0A669DNS1-F1
#
_entry.id   AF-A0A669DNS1-F1
#
_cell.length_a   1.000
_cell.length_b   1.000
_cell.length_c   1.000
_cell.angle_alpha   90.00
_cell.angle_beta   90.00
_cell.angle_gamma   90.00
#
_symmetry.space_group_name_H-M   'P 1'
#
loop_
_entity.id
_entity.type
_entity.pdbx_description
1 polymer ?
#
loop_
_entity_poly.entity_id
_entity_poly.type
_entity_poly.pdbx_seq_one_letter_code
_entity_poly.pdbx_strand_id
1 'polypeptide(L)'
;YFFQKWNTLLLILTYRAIKLIFSHMQKLNYSASVDAVQRVFLSTKVNQIFLLSFNHFHKSDIIILTLLQKCQCLDGFEGRYCQTVFEDTLNCLYLNGHCEQFCDGSGSRRRCYCADGYVLGDDGRQCVPNVEYPCGRVAQMGQNQTAVITPRMVGTYHCPKGHCPWQALLTENHMFSCGAIILSDRWILTAAHCVYQKPSTMLHITVGEHDIREDEKTEQRRRVLKVVCHEDYNVTSSDSDLALLKLHRPVKLGRHVVPICLPARNSTFTQTLETVRNSTVSGWGRLAQFGSTSRYLQRLQLPRVPVQECRLHSGLNITKNMICAGFKRGGPDKTWFLTGVVSWGKGCGQENMYGVYTKVTNFLDWIENVMFCKSQQIKKLFVFQVN
;
A
#
# COMPACT_ATOMS: atom_id res chain seq x y z
N TYR A 1 30.19 12.94 -23.50
CA TYR A 1 30.82 12.45 -24.75
C TYR A 1 32.36 12.34 -24.68
N PHE A 2 33.06 13.17 -23.88
CA PHE A 2 34.53 13.09 -23.73
C PHE A 2 35.03 11.98 -22.77
N PHE A 3 34.28 11.67 -21.70
CA PHE A 3 34.67 10.62 -20.72
C PHE A 3 34.55 9.18 -21.26
N GLN A 4 33.62 8.95 -22.19
CA GLN A 4 33.34 7.60 -22.70
C GLN A 4 34.39 7.13 -23.72
N LYS A 5 35.10 8.05 -24.39
CA LYS A 5 36.21 7.72 -25.30
C LYS A 5 37.49 7.34 -24.58
N TRP A 6 37.75 7.88 -23.38
CA TRP A 6 38.96 7.59 -22.61
C TRP A 6 38.95 6.17 -22.02
N ASN A 7 37.81 5.70 -21.49
CA ASN A 7 37.70 4.33 -20.98
C ASN A 7 37.88 3.27 -22.07
N THR A 8 37.36 3.51 -23.28
CA THR A 8 37.54 2.59 -24.41
C THR A 8 38.99 2.55 -24.89
N LEU A 9 39.70 3.70 -24.88
CA LEU A 9 41.12 3.75 -25.25
C LEU A 9 42.00 3.01 -24.24
N LEU A 10 41.71 3.15 -22.94
CA LEU A 10 42.45 2.49 -21.85
C LEU A 10 42.28 0.95 -21.91
N LEU A 11 41.07 0.48 -22.19
CA LEU A 11 40.75 -0.95 -22.38
C LEU A 11 41.43 -1.56 -23.62
N ILE A 12 41.56 -0.81 -24.71
CA ILE A 12 42.24 -1.28 -25.92
C ILE A 12 43.76 -1.34 -25.70
N LEU A 13 44.33 -0.39 -24.97
CA LEU A 13 45.75 -0.34 -24.65
C LEU A 13 46.17 -1.45 -23.69
N THR A 14 45.37 -1.76 -22.66
CA THR A 14 45.64 -2.88 -21.74
C THR A 14 45.53 -4.23 -22.45
N TYR A 15 44.55 -4.41 -23.34
CA TYR A 15 44.41 -5.65 -24.12
C TYR A 15 45.59 -5.87 -25.08
N ARG A 16 46.06 -4.82 -25.76
CA ARG A 16 47.23 -4.91 -26.65
C ARG A 16 48.52 -5.19 -25.89
N ALA A 17 48.71 -4.60 -24.71
CA ALA A 17 49.87 -4.84 -23.85
C ALA A 17 49.92 -6.29 -23.34
N ILE A 18 48.78 -6.82 -22.88
CA ILE A 18 48.68 -8.21 -22.40
C ILE A 18 48.97 -9.20 -23.55
N LYS A 19 48.48 -8.92 -24.76
CA LYS A 19 48.70 -9.78 -25.94
C LYS A 19 50.16 -9.77 -26.41
N LEU A 20 50.86 -8.64 -26.30
CA LEU A 20 52.28 -8.52 -26.60
C LEU A 20 53.14 -9.27 -25.58
N ILE A 21 52.81 -9.17 -24.28
CA ILE A 21 53.52 -9.89 -23.21
C ILE A 21 53.34 -11.41 -23.39
N PHE A 22 52.12 -11.87 -23.68
CA PHE A 22 51.85 -13.29 -23.93
C PHE A 22 52.58 -13.84 -25.16
N SER A 23 52.64 -13.05 -26.24
CA SER A 23 53.37 -13.41 -27.46
C SER A 23 54.90 -13.44 -27.27
N HIS A 24 55.43 -12.64 -26.35
CA HIS A 24 56.87 -12.64 -26.06
C HIS A 24 57.27 -13.80 -25.13
N MET A 25 56.40 -14.15 -24.17
CA MET A 25 56.59 -15.31 -23.29
C MET A 25 56.56 -16.65 -24.05
N GLN A 26 55.73 -16.77 -25.09
CA GLN A 26 55.71 -17.97 -25.96
C GLN A 26 56.95 -18.13 -26.85
N LYS A 27 57.64 -17.02 -27.21
CA LYS A 27 58.86 -17.08 -28.03
C LYS A 27 60.11 -17.49 -27.25
N LEU A 28 60.07 -17.46 -25.92
CA LEU A 28 61.23 -17.74 -25.06
C LEU A 28 61.29 -19.18 -24.54
N ASN A 29 60.37 -20.07 -24.97
CA ASN A 29 60.37 -21.50 -24.68
C ASN A 29 60.60 -21.87 -23.20
N TYR A 30 60.11 -21.03 -22.28
CA TYR A 30 60.16 -21.31 -20.85
C TYR A 30 59.01 -22.25 -20.49
N SER A 31 59.33 -23.54 -20.40
CA SER A 31 58.58 -24.50 -19.59
C SER A 31 59.00 -24.30 -18.13
N ALA A 32 58.17 -23.65 -17.33
CA ALA A 32 58.35 -23.64 -15.88
C ALA A 32 57.08 -24.20 -15.21
N SER A 33 57.23 -25.41 -14.68
CA SER A 33 56.33 -26.04 -13.74
C SER A 33 56.39 -25.32 -12.38
N VAL A 34 55.22 -25.12 -11.79
CA VAL A 34 54.88 -25.10 -10.34
C VAL A 34 55.81 -24.34 -9.39
N ASP A 35 55.20 -23.39 -8.69
CA ASP A 35 55.67 -22.60 -7.54
C ASP A 35 56.40 -21.27 -7.82
N ALA A 36 55.86 -20.25 -7.13
CA ALA A 36 56.43 -18.93 -6.86
C ALA A 36 56.41 -17.87 -7.99
N VAL A 37 55.33 -17.06 -8.05
CA VAL A 37 55.46 -15.59 -8.05
C VAL A 37 54.30 -14.95 -7.30
N GLN A 38 54.58 -14.55 -6.06
CA GLN A 38 53.78 -13.62 -5.26
C GLN A 38 54.35 -12.21 -5.51
N ARG A 39 53.55 -11.27 -6.02
CA ARG A 39 53.88 -9.84 -5.89
C ARG A 39 52.65 -8.93 -5.96
N VAL A 40 52.52 -8.19 -4.86
CA VAL A 40 51.49 -7.23 -4.49
C VAL A 40 51.73 -5.90 -5.21
N PHE A 41 50.67 -5.28 -5.75
CA PHE A 41 50.63 -3.84 -5.99
C PHE A 41 49.30 -3.26 -5.48
N LEU A 42 49.42 -2.46 -4.42
CA LEU A 42 48.40 -1.55 -3.90
C LEU A 42 48.58 -0.20 -4.59
N SER A 43 47.49 0.41 -5.08
CA SER A 43 47.14 1.82 -4.85
C SER A 43 46.13 2.33 -5.91
N THR A 44 44.84 2.22 -5.59
CA THR A 44 43.88 3.34 -5.52
C THR A 44 42.47 2.77 -5.26
N LYS A 45 41.93 3.15 -4.09
CA LYS A 45 40.58 2.88 -3.54
C LYS A 45 39.53 2.26 -4.47
N VAL A 46 39.50 0.92 -4.60
CA VAL A 46 38.28 0.07 -4.63
C VAL A 46 38.74 -1.34 -4.26
N ASN A 47 38.48 -1.78 -3.03
CA ASN A 47 38.68 -3.17 -2.62
C ASN A 47 37.59 -4.04 -3.25
N GLN A 48 37.95 -4.93 -4.19
CA GLN A 48 37.27 -6.22 -4.31
C GLN A 48 38.29 -7.34 -4.46
N ILE A 49 38.17 -8.27 -3.51
CA ILE A 49 38.84 -9.56 -3.41
C ILE A 49 38.30 -10.45 -4.54
N PHE A 50 39.18 -11.04 -5.34
CA PHE A 50 38.83 -12.15 -6.23
C PHE A 50 39.51 -13.43 -5.75
N LEU A 51 38.73 -14.33 -5.18
CA LEU A 51 39.06 -15.74 -5.00
C LEU A 51 37.96 -16.55 -5.67
N LEU A 52 38.22 -17.08 -6.87
CA LEU A 52 37.45 -18.20 -7.41
C LEU A 52 38.40 -19.13 -8.17
N SER A 53 38.56 -20.33 -7.62
CA SER A 53 39.15 -21.47 -8.31
C SER A 53 38.15 -21.99 -9.34
N PHE A 54 38.57 -22.25 -10.58
CA PHE A 54 37.80 -23.04 -11.53
C PHE A 54 38.73 -24.01 -12.24
N ASN A 55 38.65 -25.28 -11.84
CA ASN A 55 39.10 -26.39 -12.66
C ASN A 55 38.02 -26.73 -13.69
N HIS A 56 38.44 -26.85 -14.95
CA HIS A 56 37.76 -27.46 -16.09
C HIS A 56 36.38 -26.95 -16.52
N PHE A 57 36.29 -26.27 -17.68
CA PHE A 57 35.23 -26.49 -18.68
C PHE A 57 35.71 -26.10 -20.08
N HIS A 58 35.36 -26.92 -21.08
CA HIS A 58 35.77 -26.81 -22.49
C HIS A 58 34.96 -25.77 -23.30
N LYS A 59 35.55 -25.33 -24.43
CA LYS A 59 35.01 -24.40 -25.43
C LYS A 59 33.66 -24.86 -26.01
N SER A 60 32.54 -24.28 -25.55
CA SER A 60 31.35 -23.98 -26.39
C SER A 60 30.15 -23.33 -25.69
N ASP A 61 30.20 -22.94 -24.41
CA ASP A 61 29.05 -22.31 -23.75
C ASP A 61 29.27 -20.81 -23.50
N ILE A 62 28.59 -19.97 -24.28
CA ILE A 62 28.39 -18.55 -23.95
C ILE A 62 27.33 -18.51 -22.84
N ILE A 63 27.78 -18.55 -21.58
CA ILE A 63 26.92 -18.22 -20.46
C ILE A 63 26.96 -16.70 -20.29
N ILE A 64 25.92 -16.00 -20.74
CA ILE A 64 25.66 -14.61 -20.35
C ILE A 64 25.26 -14.64 -18.87
N LEU A 65 26.25 -14.62 -17.99
CA LEU A 65 26.03 -14.31 -16.57
C LEU A 65 25.75 -12.81 -16.48
N THR A 66 24.49 -12.43 -16.59
CA THR A 66 24.00 -11.14 -16.12
C THR A 66 24.27 -11.04 -14.61
N LEU A 67 25.45 -10.54 -14.23
CA LEU A 67 25.78 -10.20 -12.86
C LEU A 67 24.93 -9.01 -12.44
N LEU A 68 23.78 -9.28 -11.79
CA LEU A 68 23.10 -8.31 -10.94
C LEU A 68 23.96 -8.08 -9.68
N GLN A 69 25.09 -7.36 -9.81
CA GLN A 69 25.85 -6.91 -8.65
C GLN A 69 25.03 -5.85 -7.90
N LYS A 70 24.47 -6.21 -6.75
CA LYS A 70 23.97 -5.23 -5.77
C LYS A 70 25.19 -4.61 -5.08
N CYS A 71 25.36 -3.30 -5.18
CA CYS A 71 26.39 -2.58 -4.43
C CYS A 71 26.04 -2.56 -2.93
N GLN A 72 27.03 -2.83 -2.08
CA GLN A 72 26.90 -2.67 -0.64
C GLN A 72 27.41 -1.26 -0.28
N CYS A 73 26.48 -0.36 0.02
CA CYS A 73 26.81 1.05 0.27
C CYS A 73 27.32 1.29 1.69
N LEU A 74 28.27 2.22 1.83
CA LEU A 74 28.71 2.77 3.12
C LEU A 74 27.55 3.50 3.82
N ASP A 75 27.68 3.72 5.13
CA ASP A 75 26.68 4.44 5.91
C ASP A 75 26.46 5.86 5.36
N GLY A 76 25.20 6.26 5.26
CA GLY A 76 24.80 7.52 4.63
C GLY A 76 24.72 7.51 3.10
N PHE A 77 24.97 6.37 2.43
CA PHE A 77 24.86 6.23 0.97
C PHE A 77 23.89 5.12 0.56
N GLU A 78 23.16 5.34 -0.53
CA GLU A 78 22.22 4.36 -1.09
C GLU A 78 22.02 4.52 -2.62
N GLY A 79 21.21 3.64 -3.19
CA GLY A 79 20.94 3.56 -4.63
C GLY A 79 21.72 2.43 -5.31
N ARG A 80 21.33 2.10 -6.55
CA ARG A 80 21.93 1.00 -7.34
C ARG A 80 23.46 1.08 -7.43
N TYR A 81 24.02 2.29 -7.40
CA TYR A 81 25.46 2.57 -7.45
C TYR A 81 25.95 3.38 -6.25
N CYS A 82 25.22 3.37 -5.12
CA CYS A 82 25.53 4.16 -3.92
C CYS A 82 25.67 5.68 -4.17
N GLN A 83 24.93 6.19 -5.16
CA GLN A 83 25.06 7.56 -5.64
C GLN A 83 24.26 8.60 -4.85
N THR A 84 23.35 8.16 -3.97
CA THR A 84 22.46 9.06 -3.22
C THR A 84 22.92 9.16 -1.78
N VAL A 85 23.15 10.39 -1.33
CA VAL A 85 23.41 10.69 0.09
C VAL A 85 22.08 10.72 0.84
N PHE A 86 22.03 10.06 1.99
CA PHE A 86 20.86 10.01 2.86
C PHE A 86 21.29 10.22 4.31
N GLU A 87 20.59 11.10 5.02
CA GLU A 87 20.84 11.38 6.43
C GLU A 87 20.18 10.30 7.30
N ASP A 88 20.97 9.29 7.68
CA ASP A 88 20.50 8.08 8.38
C ASP A 88 20.02 8.37 9.82
N THR A 89 20.41 9.50 10.40
CA THR A 89 20.04 9.89 11.77
C THR A 89 18.53 10.09 11.95
N LEU A 90 17.82 10.54 10.90
CA LEU A 90 16.38 10.79 10.96
C LEU A 90 15.55 9.59 10.46
N ASN A 91 16.17 8.57 9.86
CA ASN A 91 15.52 7.35 9.36
C ASN A 91 14.19 7.65 8.63
N CYS A 92 13.06 7.25 9.24
CA CYS A 92 11.73 7.38 8.66
C CYS A 92 10.97 8.64 9.14
N LEU A 93 11.57 9.44 10.04
CA LEU A 93 10.97 10.67 10.57
C LEU A 93 11.00 11.81 9.56
N TYR A 94 12.03 11.85 8.71
CA TYR A 94 12.16 12.84 7.65
C TYR A 94 11.62 12.29 6.33
N LEU A 95 10.57 12.93 5.77
CA LEU A 95 9.97 12.58 4.48
C LEU A 95 9.66 11.07 4.31
N ASN A 96 9.21 10.39 5.36
CA ASN A 96 8.96 8.93 5.37
C ASN A 96 10.19 8.10 4.93
N GLY A 97 11.40 8.61 5.21
CA GLY A 97 12.64 7.99 4.72
C GLY A 97 12.69 7.87 3.20
N HIS A 98 12.03 8.76 2.47
CA HIS A 98 11.87 8.69 1.01
C HIS A 98 11.21 7.40 0.48
N CYS A 99 10.57 6.60 1.33
CA CYS A 99 9.78 5.45 0.91
C CYS A 99 8.45 5.92 0.30
N GLU A 100 8.04 5.33 -0.83
CA GLU A 100 6.78 5.72 -1.48
C GLU A 100 5.56 5.36 -0.63
N GLN A 101 5.59 4.20 0.03
CA GLN A 101 4.49 3.72 0.88
C GLN A 101 4.96 3.62 2.32
N PHE A 102 5.59 2.53 2.74
CA PHE A 102 5.91 2.33 4.16
C PHE A 102 7.41 2.36 4.43
N CYS A 103 7.76 2.90 5.60
CA CYS A 103 9.13 2.98 6.10
C CYS A 103 9.21 2.36 7.50
N ASP A 104 10.16 1.46 7.69
CA ASP A 104 10.55 0.88 8.97
C ASP A 104 11.92 1.43 9.36
N GLY A 105 11.98 2.19 10.46
CA GLY A 105 13.19 2.84 10.98
C GLY A 105 13.69 2.20 12.28
N SER A 106 13.20 1.02 12.65
CA SER A 106 13.56 0.35 13.90
C SER A 106 14.97 -0.27 13.88
N GLY A 107 15.52 -0.51 12.69
CA GLY A 107 16.86 -1.07 12.49
C GLY A 107 17.96 -0.02 12.41
N SER A 108 19.20 -0.48 12.19
CA SER A 108 20.37 0.38 11.98
C SER A 108 20.32 1.18 10.67
N ARG A 109 19.47 0.76 9.73
CA ARG A 109 19.13 1.46 8.49
C ARG A 109 17.65 1.36 8.26
N ARG A 110 17.03 2.43 7.76
CA ARG A 110 15.63 2.38 7.33
C ARG A 110 15.39 1.33 6.23
N ARG A 111 14.19 0.75 6.21
CA ARG A 111 13.74 -0.19 5.18
C ARG A 111 12.40 0.25 4.61
N CYS A 112 12.33 0.39 3.29
CA CYS A 112 11.05 0.61 2.61
C CYS A 112 10.34 -0.72 2.36
N TYR A 113 9.02 -0.69 2.41
CA TYR A 113 8.15 -1.82 2.05
C TYR A 113 6.80 -1.29 1.55
N CYS A 114 6.02 -2.18 0.93
CA CYS A 114 4.84 -1.81 0.16
C CYS A 114 3.57 -2.47 0.67
N ALA A 115 2.42 -1.88 0.31
CA ALA A 115 1.08 -2.37 0.56
C ALA A 115 0.75 -3.60 -0.29
N ASP A 116 -0.33 -4.30 0.08
CA ASP A 116 -0.79 -5.49 -0.63
C ASP A 116 -1.04 -5.23 -2.12
N GLY A 117 -0.45 -6.09 -2.96
CA GLY A 117 -0.50 -5.94 -4.41
C GLY A 117 0.62 -5.08 -5.01
N TYR A 118 1.56 -4.60 -4.20
CA TYR A 118 2.76 -3.88 -4.64
C TYR A 118 4.05 -4.62 -4.26
N VAL A 119 5.11 -4.40 -5.02
CA VAL A 119 6.48 -4.86 -4.75
C VAL A 119 7.43 -3.68 -4.75
N LEU A 120 8.48 -3.78 -3.92
CA LEU A 120 9.50 -2.75 -3.85
C LEU A 120 10.33 -2.75 -5.14
N GLY A 121 10.45 -1.60 -5.78
CA GLY A 121 11.25 -1.41 -6.99
C GLY A 121 12.75 -1.55 -6.73
N ASP A 122 13.51 -1.64 -7.81
CA ASP A 122 14.97 -1.80 -7.77
C ASP A 122 15.72 -0.66 -7.08
N ASP A 123 15.09 0.50 -6.96
CA ASP A 123 15.63 1.66 -6.24
C ASP A 123 15.53 1.53 -4.72
N GLY A 124 14.83 0.50 -4.23
CA GLY A 124 14.60 0.25 -2.82
C GLY A 124 13.64 1.25 -2.16
N ARG A 125 12.88 2.02 -2.93
CA ARG A 125 11.99 3.09 -2.42
C ARG A 125 10.61 3.12 -3.06
N GLN A 126 10.53 2.93 -4.39
CA GLN A 126 9.27 2.94 -5.12
C GLN A 126 8.49 1.65 -4.91
N CYS A 127 7.17 1.76 -4.92
CA CYS A 127 6.25 0.64 -4.81
C CYS A 127 5.53 0.46 -6.14
N VAL A 128 5.90 -0.60 -6.86
CA VAL A 128 5.38 -0.91 -8.19
C VAL A 128 4.28 -1.96 -8.05
N PRO A 129 3.10 -1.81 -8.68
CA PRO A 129 2.08 -2.85 -8.66
C PRO A 129 2.62 -4.18 -9.21
N ASN A 130 2.29 -5.26 -8.52
CA ASN A 130 2.61 -6.63 -8.92
C ASN A 130 1.37 -7.45 -9.29
N VAL A 131 0.19 -6.87 -9.14
CA VAL A 131 -1.10 -7.47 -9.49
C VAL A 131 -1.89 -6.52 -10.39
N GLU A 132 -2.84 -7.06 -11.15
CA GLU A 132 -3.65 -6.28 -12.10
C GLU A 132 -4.50 -5.19 -11.40
N TYR A 133 -5.02 -5.50 -10.21
CA TYR A 133 -5.86 -4.60 -9.42
C TYR A 133 -5.28 -4.44 -8.01
N PRO A 134 -4.19 -3.65 -7.84
CA PRO A 134 -3.57 -3.44 -6.54
C PRO A 134 -4.48 -2.58 -5.66
N CYS A 135 -4.33 -2.67 -4.33
CA CYS A 135 -5.16 -1.89 -3.42
C CYS A 135 -5.03 -0.38 -3.69
N GLY A 136 -6.07 0.38 -3.39
CA GLY A 136 -6.02 1.84 -3.40
C GLY A 136 -5.76 2.47 -4.77
N ARG A 137 -5.78 1.70 -5.87
CA ARG A 137 -5.57 2.23 -7.22
C ARG A 137 -6.87 2.20 -8.01
N VAL A 138 -7.28 3.37 -8.48
CA VAL A 138 -8.38 3.48 -9.45
C VAL A 138 -7.84 3.04 -10.82
N ALA A 139 -8.49 2.08 -11.46
CA ALA A 139 -8.14 1.68 -12.82
C ALA A 139 -8.33 2.89 -13.75
N GLN A 140 -7.26 3.36 -14.40
CA GLN A 140 -7.40 4.41 -15.39
C GLN A 140 -8.14 3.84 -16.60
N MET A 141 -9.33 4.37 -16.89
CA MET A 141 -9.99 4.11 -18.16
C MET A 141 -9.06 4.60 -19.28
N GLY A 142 -8.71 3.70 -20.20
CA GLY A 142 -7.69 3.95 -21.21
C GLY A 142 -7.92 5.25 -21.98
N GLN A 143 -6.84 5.96 -22.28
CA GLN A 143 -6.79 7.22 -23.04
C GLN A 143 -7.26 7.11 -24.52
N ASN A 144 -7.98 6.05 -24.89
CA ASN A 144 -8.42 5.77 -26.27
C ASN A 144 -9.94 5.92 -26.45
N GLN A 145 -10.64 6.53 -25.51
CA GLN A 145 -11.89 7.22 -25.82
C GLN A 145 -11.51 8.68 -25.86
N THR A 146 -11.74 9.34 -27.01
CA THR A 146 -11.78 10.79 -27.09
C THR A 146 -12.49 11.29 -25.85
N ALA A 147 -11.72 11.77 -24.89
CA ALA A 147 -12.27 12.45 -23.74
C ALA A 147 -12.98 13.63 -24.37
N VAL A 148 -14.29 13.50 -24.55
CA VAL A 148 -15.17 14.62 -24.29
C VAL A 148 -14.71 15.06 -22.92
N ILE A 149 -13.88 16.10 -22.89
CA ILE A 149 -13.55 16.83 -21.69
C ILE A 149 -14.91 17.33 -21.27
N THR A 150 -15.66 16.53 -20.52
CA THR A 150 -16.75 17.05 -19.72
C THR A 150 -16.02 18.08 -18.85
N PRO A 151 -16.29 19.38 -19.03
CA PRO A 151 -15.64 20.40 -18.23
C PRO A 151 -15.73 19.94 -16.79
N ARG A 152 -14.61 20.01 -16.06
CA ARG A 152 -14.56 19.71 -14.63
C ARG A 152 -15.81 20.31 -14.00
N MET A 153 -16.80 19.47 -13.69
CA MET A 153 -18.09 19.94 -13.20
C MET A 153 -17.86 20.35 -11.75
N VAL A 154 -17.32 21.56 -11.60
CA VAL A 154 -17.11 22.24 -10.33
C VAL A 154 -18.50 22.34 -9.68
N GLY A 155 -18.71 21.57 -8.60
CA GLY A 155 -19.95 21.61 -7.83
C GLY A 155 -20.75 20.31 -7.78
N THR A 156 -20.38 19.25 -8.52
CA THR A 156 -21.07 17.95 -8.37
C THR A 156 -20.31 17.06 -7.38
N TYR A 157 -20.97 16.67 -6.29
CA TYR A 157 -20.46 15.69 -5.31
C TYR A 157 -20.50 14.26 -5.86
N HIS A 158 -20.67 14.06 -7.16
CA HIS A 158 -20.81 12.75 -7.77
C HIS A 158 -19.46 12.02 -7.83
N CYS A 159 -19.43 10.75 -7.43
CA CYS A 159 -18.29 9.87 -7.73
C CYS A 159 -18.53 9.19 -9.07
N PRO A 160 -17.80 9.52 -10.15
CA PRO A 160 -18.07 8.88 -11.43
C PRO A 160 -17.79 7.37 -11.33
N LYS A 161 -18.56 6.58 -12.07
CA LYS A 161 -18.48 5.11 -12.06
C LYS A 161 -17.03 4.61 -12.17
N GLY A 162 -16.66 3.69 -11.28
CA GLY A 162 -15.31 3.12 -11.20
C GLY A 162 -14.27 3.96 -10.44
N HIS A 163 -14.56 5.20 -10.03
CA HIS A 163 -13.60 6.06 -9.31
C HIS A 163 -13.61 5.90 -7.78
N CYS A 164 -14.58 5.16 -7.25
CA CYS A 164 -14.65 4.76 -5.83
C CYS A 164 -14.78 3.23 -5.72
N PRO A 165 -13.86 2.44 -6.32
CA PRO A 165 -14.04 1.00 -6.54
C PRO A 165 -13.99 0.15 -5.26
N TRP A 166 -13.56 0.73 -4.14
CA TRP A 166 -13.56 0.11 -2.81
C TRP A 166 -14.89 0.31 -2.06
N GLN A 167 -15.80 1.14 -2.60
CA GLN A 167 -17.08 1.37 -1.97
C GLN A 167 -17.99 0.15 -2.13
N ALA A 168 -18.58 -0.27 -1.03
CA ALA A 168 -19.59 -1.32 -0.98
C ALA A 168 -20.89 -0.80 -0.36
N LEU A 169 -22.00 -1.42 -0.76
CA LEU A 169 -23.35 -1.18 -0.26
C LEU A 169 -23.72 -2.29 0.72
N LEU A 170 -24.07 -1.94 1.95
CA LEU A 170 -24.63 -2.88 2.92
C LEU A 170 -26.16 -2.78 2.88
N THR A 171 -26.79 -3.92 2.66
CA THR A 171 -28.25 -4.07 2.70
C THR A 171 -28.66 -5.02 3.82
N GLU A 172 -29.75 -4.68 4.48
CA GLU A 172 -30.43 -5.47 5.51
C GLU A 172 -31.84 -5.78 5.03
N ASN A 173 -32.22 -7.06 4.98
CA ASN A 173 -33.54 -7.47 4.45
C ASN A 173 -33.86 -6.84 3.08
N HIS A 174 -32.85 -6.78 2.21
CA HIS A 174 -32.91 -6.20 0.86
C HIS A 174 -33.10 -4.67 0.80
N MET A 175 -33.13 -3.97 1.93
CA MET A 175 -33.16 -2.51 1.97
C MET A 175 -31.78 -1.94 2.23
N PHE A 176 -31.48 -0.77 1.66
CA PHE A 176 -30.26 -0.04 1.95
C PHE A 176 -30.16 0.28 3.44
N SER A 177 -29.02 -0.06 4.04
CA SER A 177 -28.75 0.16 5.47
C SER A 177 -27.57 1.10 5.67
N CYS A 178 -26.38 0.72 5.17
CA CYS A 178 -25.16 1.49 5.34
C CYS A 178 -24.21 1.39 4.14
N GLY A 179 -23.13 2.19 4.17
CA GLY A 179 -21.94 1.95 3.37
C GLY A 179 -21.02 0.91 4.01
N ALA A 180 -20.16 0.32 3.19
CA ALA A 180 -19.09 -0.58 3.60
C ALA A 180 -17.88 -0.42 2.67
N ILE A 181 -16.75 -1.02 3.03
CA ILE A 181 -15.45 -0.81 2.36
C ILE A 181 -14.79 -2.15 2.07
N ILE A 182 -14.29 -2.34 0.86
CA ILE A 182 -13.61 -3.56 0.44
C ILE A 182 -12.16 -3.53 0.96
N LEU A 183 -11.78 -4.51 1.79
CA LEU A 183 -10.39 -4.70 2.23
C LEU A 183 -9.67 -5.81 1.44
N SER A 184 -10.41 -6.82 0.99
CA SER A 184 -9.92 -7.89 0.12
C SER A 184 -11.09 -8.51 -0.66
N ASP A 185 -10.83 -9.56 -1.43
CA ASP A 185 -11.86 -10.31 -2.15
C ASP A 185 -12.91 -10.95 -1.21
N ARG A 186 -12.61 -11.13 0.09
CA ARG A 186 -13.49 -11.79 1.08
C ARG A 186 -13.79 -10.98 2.33
N TRP A 187 -13.04 -9.92 2.60
CA TRP A 187 -13.20 -9.13 3.82
C TRP A 187 -13.68 -7.73 3.51
N ILE A 188 -14.73 -7.32 4.21
CA ILE A 188 -15.38 -6.02 4.10
C ILE A 188 -15.36 -5.35 5.47
N LEU A 189 -15.08 -4.07 5.51
CA LEU A 189 -15.11 -3.23 6.71
C LEU A 189 -16.38 -2.36 6.72
N THR A 190 -17.01 -2.20 7.87
CA THR A 190 -18.11 -1.26 8.07
C THR A 190 -18.08 -0.75 9.52
N ALA A 191 -19.00 0.14 9.88
CA ALA A 191 -19.19 0.57 11.25
C ALA A 191 -19.91 -0.53 12.06
N ALA A 192 -19.58 -0.68 13.34
CA ALA A 192 -20.24 -1.65 14.20
C ALA A 192 -21.74 -1.35 14.36
N HIS A 193 -22.13 -0.07 14.48
CA HIS A 193 -23.53 0.32 14.62
C HIS A 193 -24.42 -0.13 13.44
N CYS A 194 -23.83 -0.35 12.25
CA CYS A 194 -24.56 -0.83 11.08
C CYS A 194 -24.98 -2.31 11.19
N VAL A 195 -24.25 -3.10 11.99
CA VAL A 195 -24.36 -4.58 12.03
C VAL A 195 -24.49 -5.16 13.44
N TYR A 196 -24.38 -4.32 14.47
CA TYR A 196 -24.45 -4.74 15.87
C TYR A 196 -25.78 -5.43 16.17
N GLN A 197 -25.70 -6.63 16.78
CA GLN A 197 -26.84 -7.50 17.10
C GLN A 197 -27.72 -7.90 15.90
N LYS A 198 -27.24 -7.75 14.66
CA LYS A 198 -27.94 -8.20 13.45
C LYS A 198 -27.44 -9.57 13.01
N PRO A 199 -28.33 -10.52 12.68
CA PRO A 199 -27.91 -11.83 12.19
C PRO A 199 -27.30 -11.71 10.79
N SER A 200 -26.20 -12.42 10.54
CA SER A 200 -25.48 -12.37 9.26
C SER A 200 -26.35 -12.78 8.05
N THR A 201 -27.36 -13.61 8.27
CA THR A 201 -28.29 -14.09 7.25
C THR A 201 -29.14 -12.99 6.61
N MET A 202 -29.40 -11.89 7.32
CA MET A 202 -30.15 -10.73 6.83
C MET A 202 -29.26 -9.75 6.05
N LEU A 203 -27.94 -9.88 6.16
CA LEU A 203 -26.97 -8.93 5.64
C LEU A 203 -26.42 -9.36 4.27
N HIS A 204 -26.43 -8.43 3.32
CA HIS A 204 -25.81 -8.61 2.01
C HIS A 204 -24.92 -7.42 1.67
N ILE A 205 -23.79 -7.72 1.05
CA ILE A 205 -22.87 -6.74 0.48
C ILE A 205 -23.01 -6.73 -1.03
N THR A 206 -23.18 -5.55 -1.62
CA THR A 206 -23.07 -5.35 -3.07
C THR A 206 -21.84 -4.47 -3.34
N VAL A 207 -20.92 -4.95 -4.16
CA VAL A 207 -19.76 -4.19 -4.66
C VAL A 207 -19.94 -3.85 -6.12
N GLY A 208 -19.25 -2.81 -6.62
CA GLY A 208 -19.37 -2.37 -8.01
C GLY A 208 -20.66 -1.60 -8.32
N GLU A 209 -21.48 -1.34 -7.31
CA GLU A 209 -22.69 -0.53 -7.34
C GLU A 209 -22.36 0.96 -7.52
N HIS A 210 -23.16 1.69 -8.30
CA HIS A 210 -23.03 3.13 -8.48
C HIS A 210 -24.39 3.84 -8.47
N ASP A 211 -25.38 3.35 -9.22
CA ASP A 211 -26.77 3.76 -9.20
C ASP A 211 -27.67 2.69 -8.55
N ILE A 212 -28.07 2.91 -7.30
CA ILE A 212 -28.83 1.93 -6.50
C ILE A 212 -30.22 1.57 -7.03
N ARG A 213 -30.67 2.20 -8.12
CA ARG A 213 -31.96 1.94 -8.77
C ARG A 213 -31.84 1.16 -10.08
N GLU A 214 -30.64 0.96 -10.60
CA GLU A 214 -30.41 0.29 -11.89
C GLU A 214 -29.50 -0.92 -11.70
N ASP A 215 -29.70 -1.96 -12.52
CA ASP A 215 -28.75 -3.07 -12.62
C ASP A 215 -27.75 -2.76 -13.73
N GLU A 216 -26.61 -2.18 -13.36
CA GLU A 216 -25.59 -1.71 -14.29
C GLU A 216 -24.60 -2.79 -14.72
N LYS A 217 -24.87 -4.06 -14.38
CA LYS A 217 -24.07 -5.27 -14.69
C LYS A 217 -22.67 -5.27 -14.08
N THR A 218 -22.36 -4.31 -13.22
CA THR A 218 -21.10 -4.21 -12.47
C THR A 218 -21.21 -4.78 -11.06
N GLU A 219 -22.44 -4.98 -10.60
CA GLU A 219 -22.82 -5.29 -9.25
C GLU A 219 -22.50 -6.75 -8.92
N GLN A 220 -21.83 -6.98 -7.80
CA GLN A 220 -21.62 -8.32 -7.27
C GLN A 220 -22.19 -8.40 -5.87
N ARG A 221 -23.39 -8.97 -5.76
CA ARG A 221 -24.05 -9.21 -4.47
C ARG A 221 -23.49 -10.48 -3.81
N ARG A 222 -23.17 -10.39 -2.52
CA ARG A 222 -22.62 -11.48 -1.69
C ARG A 222 -23.30 -11.52 -0.32
N ARG A 223 -23.59 -12.73 0.16
CA ARG A 223 -24.08 -12.96 1.52
C ARG A 223 -22.94 -12.79 2.52
N VAL A 224 -23.26 -12.25 3.68
CA VAL A 224 -22.33 -12.20 4.81
C VAL A 224 -22.32 -13.56 5.51
N LEU A 225 -21.13 -14.16 5.65
CA LEU A 225 -20.93 -15.41 6.38
C LEU A 225 -20.78 -15.15 7.87
N LYS A 226 -19.94 -14.16 8.24
CA LYS A 226 -19.61 -13.85 9.63
C LYS A 226 -19.53 -12.34 9.82
N VAL A 227 -20.08 -11.88 10.93
CA VAL A 227 -19.92 -10.51 11.45
C VAL A 227 -18.98 -10.58 12.65
N VAL A 228 -18.01 -9.68 12.71
CA VAL A 228 -17.09 -9.52 13.85
C VAL A 228 -17.08 -8.03 14.21
N CYS A 229 -17.82 -7.65 15.24
CA CYS A 229 -17.71 -6.31 15.81
C CYS A 229 -16.47 -6.23 16.70
N HIS A 230 -15.84 -5.06 16.77
CA HIS A 230 -14.76 -4.82 17.73
C HIS A 230 -15.27 -5.08 19.15
N GLU A 231 -14.46 -5.74 19.98
CA GLU A 231 -14.84 -6.18 21.32
C GLU A 231 -15.14 -4.99 22.24
N ASP A 232 -14.38 -3.91 22.09
CA ASP A 232 -14.56 -2.66 22.84
C ASP A 232 -15.62 -1.71 22.26
N TYR A 233 -16.43 -2.14 21.28
CA TYR A 233 -17.47 -1.28 20.71
C TYR A 233 -18.48 -0.87 21.78
N ASN A 234 -18.61 0.44 21.99
CA ASN A 234 -19.53 1.00 22.96
C ASN A 234 -20.70 1.69 22.24
N VAL A 235 -21.90 1.13 22.39
CA VAL A 235 -23.12 1.63 21.74
C VAL A 235 -23.47 3.05 22.16
N THR A 236 -23.18 3.44 23.40
CA THR A 236 -23.54 4.76 23.95
C THR A 236 -22.60 5.85 23.45
N SER A 237 -21.29 5.61 23.49
CA SER A 237 -20.29 6.61 23.06
C SER A 237 -19.93 6.52 21.58
N SER A 238 -20.36 5.46 20.89
CA SER A 238 -19.87 5.07 19.55
C SER A 238 -18.35 4.92 19.48
N ASP A 239 -17.69 4.66 20.62
CA ASP A 239 -16.25 4.37 20.62
C ASP A 239 -15.99 2.97 20.07
N SER A 240 -14.85 2.80 19.40
CA SER A 240 -14.48 1.55 18.70
C SER A 240 -15.56 1.05 17.72
N ASP A 241 -16.24 1.98 17.03
CA ASP A 241 -17.31 1.70 16.08
C ASP A 241 -16.76 1.15 14.75
N LEU A 242 -16.39 -0.13 14.77
CA LEU A 242 -15.79 -0.86 13.67
C LEU A 242 -16.24 -2.33 13.66
N ALA A 243 -16.55 -2.85 12.48
CA ALA A 243 -16.87 -4.26 12.29
C ALA A 243 -16.31 -4.81 10.97
N LEU A 244 -15.90 -6.07 11.00
CA LEU A 244 -15.48 -6.84 9.83
C LEU A 244 -16.55 -7.84 9.43
N LEU A 245 -16.81 -7.91 8.14
CA LEU A 245 -17.73 -8.84 7.52
C LEU A 245 -16.95 -9.79 6.61
N LYS A 246 -17.05 -11.09 6.89
CA LYS A 246 -16.51 -12.13 6.00
C LYS A 246 -17.57 -12.52 4.99
N LEU A 247 -17.26 -12.46 3.71
CA LEU A 247 -18.16 -12.87 2.64
C LEU A 247 -18.21 -14.40 2.50
N HIS A 248 -19.39 -14.93 2.19
CA HIS A 248 -19.58 -16.36 1.93
C HIS A 248 -18.85 -16.82 0.65
N ARG A 249 -18.84 -15.99 -0.40
CA ARG A 249 -18.08 -16.20 -1.64
C ARG A 249 -17.25 -14.96 -1.94
N PRO A 250 -16.06 -15.10 -2.53
CA PRO A 250 -15.23 -13.95 -2.88
C PRO A 250 -15.91 -13.09 -3.94
N VAL A 251 -15.60 -11.80 -3.95
CA VAL A 251 -15.88 -10.90 -5.08
C VAL A 251 -14.76 -11.03 -6.12
N LYS A 252 -15.10 -10.83 -7.39
CA LYS A 252 -14.10 -10.73 -8.45
C LYS A 252 -13.56 -9.31 -8.47
N LEU A 253 -12.26 -9.16 -8.22
CA LEU A 253 -11.59 -7.87 -8.36
C LEU A 253 -11.58 -7.44 -9.83
N GLY A 254 -11.69 -6.14 -10.07
CA GLY A 254 -11.79 -5.58 -11.40
C GLY A 254 -11.86 -4.05 -11.36
N ARG A 255 -12.07 -3.42 -12.53
CA ARG A 255 -12.07 -1.95 -12.66
C ARG A 255 -13.06 -1.21 -11.76
N HIS A 256 -14.14 -1.86 -11.34
CA HIS A 256 -15.19 -1.31 -10.47
C HIS A 256 -15.14 -1.87 -9.03
N VAL A 257 -14.23 -2.82 -8.77
CA VAL A 257 -14.14 -3.57 -7.51
C VAL A 257 -12.67 -3.75 -7.17
N VAL A 258 -12.12 -2.82 -6.39
CA VAL A 258 -10.71 -2.80 -5.98
C VAL A 258 -10.66 -2.55 -4.48
N PRO A 259 -9.88 -3.32 -3.68
CA PRO A 259 -9.76 -3.05 -2.26
C PRO A 259 -9.07 -1.71 -1.99
N ILE A 260 -9.39 -1.08 -0.86
CA ILE A 260 -8.62 0.09 -0.38
C ILE A 260 -7.34 -0.40 0.32
N CYS A 261 -6.25 0.37 0.25
CA CYS A 261 -5.06 0.01 1.03
C CYS A 261 -5.26 0.32 2.51
N LEU A 262 -4.81 -0.59 3.38
CA LEU A 262 -4.62 -0.32 4.80
C LEU A 262 -3.20 0.25 5.02
N PRO A 263 -3.05 1.25 5.91
CA PRO A 263 -1.73 1.66 6.39
C PRO A 263 -1.02 0.54 7.17
N ALA A 264 0.31 0.54 7.23
CA ALA A 264 1.07 -0.46 7.98
C ALA A 264 1.18 -0.13 9.48
N ARG A 265 0.95 -1.14 10.34
CA ARG A 265 0.86 -1.05 11.82
C ARG A 265 2.04 -0.37 12.52
N ASN A 266 3.25 -0.55 12.01
CA ASN A 266 4.50 -0.07 12.64
C ASN A 266 5.31 0.82 11.70
N SER A 267 4.61 1.62 10.89
CA SER A 267 5.25 2.56 9.97
C SER A 267 5.13 3.99 10.49
N THR A 268 6.17 4.80 10.29
CA THR A 268 6.05 6.26 10.44
C THR A 268 5.08 6.85 9.41
N PHE A 269 4.67 6.06 8.41
CA PHE A 269 3.65 6.44 7.43
C PHE A 269 2.33 6.89 8.09
N THR A 270 2.01 6.41 9.29
CA THR A 270 0.87 6.94 10.05
C THR A 270 1.03 8.44 10.35
N GLN A 271 2.24 8.90 10.66
CA GLN A 271 2.55 10.33 10.82
C GLN A 271 2.41 11.07 9.49
N THR A 272 2.84 10.47 8.37
CA THR A 272 2.61 11.02 7.04
C THR A 272 1.12 11.21 6.75
N LEU A 273 0.30 10.21 7.05
CA LEU A 273 -1.17 10.29 6.94
C LEU A 273 -1.80 11.32 7.89
N GLU A 274 -1.14 11.63 9.01
CA GLU A 274 -1.56 12.71 9.92
C GLU A 274 -1.31 14.11 9.35
N THR A 275 -0.31 14.28 8.48
CA THR A 275 -0.07 15.54 7.77
C THR A 275 -0.99 15.78 6.56
N VAL A 276 -1.74 14.75 6.14
CA VAL A 276 -2.68 14.86 5.02
C VAL A 276 -3.78 15.85 5.36
N ARG A 277 -3.81 16.96 4.61
CA ARG A 277 -4.74 18.06 4.86
C ARG A 277 -6.17 17.71 4.52
N ASN A 278 -6.42 16.92 3.49
CA ASN A 278 -7.78 16.57 3.04
C ASN A 278 -7.95 15.07 2.84
N SER A 279 -9.07 14.54 3.30
CA SER A 279 -9.55 13.19 3.04
C SER A 279 -10.72 13.21 2.07
N THR A 280 -11.00 12.10 1.40
CA THR A 280 -12.22 11.95 0.59
C THR A 280 -13.12 10.93 1.26
N VAL A 281 -14.41 11.26 1.34
CA VAL A 281 -15.47 10.40 1.86
C VAL A 281 -16.41 10.08 0.71
N SER A 282 -16.89 8.85 0.61
CA SER A 282 -17.86 8.42 -0.40
C SER A 282 -19.03 7.65 0.21
N GLY A 283 -20.18 7.68 -0.44
CA GLY A 283 -21.37 6.92 -0.04
C GLY A 283 -22.68 7.41 -0.67
N TRP A 284 -23.77 6.71 -0.35
CA TRP A 284 -25.15 7.02 -0.77
C TRP A 284 -25.98 7.65 0.35
N GLY A 285 -25.32 8.25 1.35
CA GLY A 285 -25.97 8.88 2.49
C GLY A 285 -26.90 10.04 2.09
N ARG A 286 -27.52 10.65 3.09
CA ARG A 286 -28.42 11.79 2.89
C ARG A 286 -27.65 13.02 2.39
N LEU A 287 -28.21 13.70 1.39
CA LEU A 287 -27.62 14.93 0.83
C LEU A 287 -27.95 16.19 1.64
N ALA A 288 -28.99 16.10 2.48
CA ALA A 288 -29.43 17.16 3.37
C ALA A 288 -29.85 16.57 4.71
N GLN A 289 -29.83 17.39 5.77
CA GLN A 289 -30.38 16.99 7.06
C GLN A 289 -31.86 16.60 6.89
N PHE A 290 -32.21 15.39 7.33
CA PHE A 290 -33.54 14.78 7.12
C PHE A 290 -33.94 14.52 5.65
N GLY A 291 -33.04 14.69 4.68
CA GLY A 291 -33.29 14.40 3.27
C GLY A 291 -33.29 12.90 2.93
N SER A 292 -33.61 12.58 1.68
CA SER A 292 -33.49 11.22 1.15
C SER A 292 -32.04 10.82 0.92
N THR A 293 -31.79 9.50 0.88
CA THR A 293 -30.51 8.93 0.44
C THR A 293 -30.28 9.21 -1.04
N SER A 294 -29.01 9.34 -1.42
CA SER A 294 -28.63 9.58 -2.80
C SER A 294 -28.82 8.34 -3.66
N ARG A 295 -29.38 8.51 -4.87
CA ARG A 295 -29.45 7.45 -5.89
C ARG A 295 -28.05 7.07 -6.39
N TYR A 296 -27.26 8.09 -6.71
CA TYR A 296 -25.91 7.91 -7.25
C TYR A 296 -24.86 8.01 -6.16
N LEU A 297 -23.77 7.26 -6.30
CA LEU A 297 -22.65 7.32 -5.38
C LEU A 297 -22.04 8.73 -5.36
N GLN A 298 -21.95 9.31 -4.17
CA GLN A 298 -21.31 10.59 -3.97
C GLN A 298 -19.89 10.42 -3.44
N ARG A 299 -19.05 11.43 -3.68
CA ARG A 299 -17.78 11.66 -3.02
C ARG A 299 -17.64 13.14 -2.63
N LEU A 300 -17.04 13.37 -1.48
CA LEU A 300 -16.79 14.70 -0.94
C LEU A 300 -15.37 14.76 -0.39
N GLN A 301 -14.66 15.83 -0.72
CA GLN A 301 -13.35 16.10 -0.15
C GLN A 301 -13.50 17.01 1.08
N LEU A 302 -12.93 16.57 2.20
CA LEU A 302 -13.04 17.21 3.51
C LEU A 302 -11.64 17.37 4.13
N PRO A 303 -11.21 18.56 4.61
CA PRO A 303 -10.07 18.71 5.49
C PRO A 303 -10.20 17.87 6.74
N ARG A 304 -9.07 17.36 7.17
CA ARG A 304 -8.92 16.84 8.52
C ARG A 304 -8.92 18.00 9.51
N VAL A 305 -9.66 17.85 10.60
CA VAL A 305 -9.76 18.83 11.68
C VAL A 305 -9.06 18.25 12.93
N PRO A 306 -8.19 19.00 13.61
CA PRO A 306 -7.58 18.57 14.87
C PRO A 306 -8.63 18.18 15.91
N VAL A 307 -8.36 17.14 16.71
CA VAL A 307 -9.31 16.62 17.70
C VAL A 307 -9.64 17.68 18.76
N GLN A 308 -8.67 18.50 19.16
CA GLN A 308 -8.86 19.57 20.14
C GLN A 308 -9.86 20.62 19.64
N GLU A 309 -9.70 21.08 18.39
CA GLU A 309 -10.60 22.02 17.74
C GLU A 309 -12.00 21.41 17.56
N CYS A 310 -12.05 20.14 17.15
CA CYS A 310 -13.31 19.42 16.99
C CYS A 310 -14.08 19.31 18.31
N ARG A 311 -13.41 18.98 19.43
CA ARG A 311 -14.03 18.94 20.77
C ARG A 311 -14.55 20.31 21.20
N LEU A 312 -13.73 21.36 21.02
CA LEU A 312 -14.07 22.73 21.41
C LEU A 312 -15.32 23.23 20.69
N HIS A 313 -15.38 23.08 19.37
CA HIS A 313 -16.47 23.66 18.57
C HIS A 313 -17.74 22.81 18.59
N SER A 314 -17.64 21.49 18.67
CA SER A 314 -18.81 20.61 18.62
C SER A 314 -19.46 20.36 19.99
N GLY A 315 -18.73 20.56 21.09
CA GLY A 315 -19.15 20.19 22.44
C GLY A 315 -19.28 18.68 22.65
N LEU A 316 -18.68 17.86 21.78
CA LEU A 316 -18.79 16.41 21.77
C LEU A 316 -17.62 15.73 22.50
N ASN A 317 -17.91 14.59 23.15
CA ASN A 317 -16.88 13.76 23.78
C ASN A 317 -16.20 12.84 22.74
N ILE A 318 -15.20 13.38 22.05
CA ILE A 318 -14.48 12.67 20.98
C ILE A 318 -13.30 11.91 21.57
N THR A 319 -13.24 10.58 21.42
CA THR A 319 -12.16 9.75 21.99
C THR A 319 -10.88 9.80 21.14
N LYS A 320 -9.78 9.21 21.62
CA LYS A 320 -8.53 9.08 20.85
C LYS A 320 -8.66 8.15 19.62
N ASN A 321 -9.72 7.35 19.57
CA ASN A 321 -10.04 6.41 18.50
C ASN A 321 -10.86 7.05 17.38
N MET A 322 -11.07 8.36 17.43
CA MET A 322 -11.89 9.10 16.47
C MET A 322 -11.07 10.19 15.77
N ILE A 323 -11.45 10.53 14.53
CA ILE A 323 -10.96 11.68 13.75
C ILE A 323 -12.14 12.52 13.25
N CYS A 324 -11.90 13.82 13.07
CA CYS A 324 -12.89 14.75 12.52
C CYS A 324 -12.50 15.24 11.12
N ALA A 325 -13.49 15.46 10.26
CA ALA A 325 -13.29 16.09 8.96
C ALA A 325 -14.42 17.09 8.60
N GLY A 326 -14.06 18.23 8.00
CA GLY A 326 -14.92 19.40 7.69
C GLY A 326 -14.65 19.99 6.28
N PHE A 327 -14.97 21.24 5.93
CA PHE A 327 -14.81 21.78 4.54
C PHE A 327 -13.54 22.63 4.31
N LYS A 328 -12.75 22.28 3.28
CA LYS A 328 -11.56 22.94 2.67
C LYS A 328 -11.02 22.04 1.53
N ARG A 329 -10.30 22.58 0.54
CA ARG A 329 -9.91 21.88 -0.71
C ARG A 329 -8.44 21.42 -0.73
N GLY A 330 -8.12 20.39 -1.51
CA GLY A 330 -6.73 20.10 -1.93
C GLY A 330 -6.50 18.66 -2.42
N GLY A 331 -5.75 18.52 -3.52
CA GLY A 331 -5.78 17.41 -4.49
C GLY A 331 -5.18 16.05 -4.10
N PRO A 332 -5.10 15.12 -5.08
CA PRO A 332 -4.88 13.69 -4.82
C PRO A 332 -3.43 13.22 -5.01
N ASP A 333 -3.03 12.30 -4.13
CA ASP A 333 -1.93 11.35 -4.34
C ASP A 333 -2.39 10.14 -5.19
N LYS A 334 -1.42 9.38 -5.73
CA LYS A 334 -1.66 8.29 -6.71
C LYS A 334 -2.25 7.00 -6.13
N THR A 335 -2.14 6.78 -4.82
CA THR A 335 -2.63 5.58 -4.11
C THR A 335 -3.47 5.98 -2.91
N TRP A 336 -4.65 5.38 -2.78
CA TRP A 336 -5.62 5.69 -1.73
C TRP A 336 -5.45 4.75 -0.52
N PHE A 337 -5.31 5.34 0.66
CA PHE A 337 -5.24 4.62 1.93
C PHE A 337 -6.45 4.94 2.80
N LEU A 338 -6.96 3.93 3.49
CA LEU A 338 -8.08 4.09 4.41
C LEU A 338 -7.61 4.75 5.72
N THR A 339 -8.14 5.93 6.02
CA THR A 339 -7.80 6.68 7.24
C THR A 339 -8.94 6.68 8.26
N GLY A 340 -10.20 6.55 7.83
CA GLY A 340 -11.35 6.57 8.72
C GLY A 340 -12.58 5.85 8.20
N VAL A 341 -13.44 5.40 9.12
CA VAL A 341 -14.78 4.84 8.83
C VAL A 341 -15.83 5.78 9.39
N VAL A 342 -16.85 6.12 8.60
CA VAL A 342 -17.95 7.02 9.04
C VAL A 342 -18.65 6.36 10.24
N SER A 343 -18.74 7.10 11.36
CA SER A 343 -19.33 6.59 12.59
C SER A 343 -20.57 7.40 12.97
N TRP A 344 -20.41 8.68 13.31
CA TRP A 344 -21.54 9.53 13.73
C TRP A 344 -21.26 11.03 13.52
N GLY A 345 -22.24 11.87 13.81
CA GLY A 345 -22.11 13.33 13.78
C GLY A 345 -23.37 14.02 14.27
N LYS A 346 -23.25 15.27 14.72
CA LYS A 346 -24.39 16.09 15.14
C LYS A 346 -24.81 16.96 13.95
N GLY A 347 -25.94 16.63 13.33
CA GLY A 347 -26.41 17.28 12.10
C GLY A 347 -25.69 16.81 10.83
N CYS A 348 -26.09 17.34 9.67
CA CYS A 348 -25.46 17.04 8.38
C CYS A 348 -25.10 18.35 7.66
N GLY A 349 -23.79 18.60 7.47
CA GLY A 349 -23.31 19.72 6.65
C GLY A 349 -23.50 21.12 7.25
N GLN A 350 -23.67 21.24 8.56
CA GLN A 350 -23.81 22.53 9.26
C GLN A 350 -22.44 23.17 9.54
N GLU A 351 -22.39 24.50 9.57
CA GLU A 351 -21.19 25.25 9.93
C GLU A 351 -20.78 24.94 11.38
N ASN A 352 -19.47 24.79 11.63
CA ASN A 352 -18.88 24.36 12.92
C ASN A 352 -19.31 22.98 13.43
N MET A 353 -19.96 22.17 12.59
CA MET A 353 -20.30 20.78 12.87
C MET A 353 -19.45 19.84 12.02
N TYR A 354 -18.83 18.85 12.66
CA TYR A 354 -17.90 17.93 12.01
C TYR A 354 -18.47 16.51 11.95
N GLY A 355 -18.16 15.79 10.86
CA GLY A 355 -18.33 14.35 10.84
C GLY A 355 -17.28 13.69 11.72
N VAL A 356 -17.68 12.72 12.54
CA VAL A 356 -16.79 11.92 13.39
C VAL A 356 -16.63 10.54 12.76
N TYR A 357 -15.37 10.14 12.62
CA TYR A 357 -14.97 8.90 11.96
C TYR A 357 -14.10 8.07 12.91
N THR A 358 -14.25 6.75 12.90
CA THR A 358 -13.34 5.84 13.60
C THR A 358 -11.94 5.92 12.96
N LYS A 359 -10.90 6.18 13.75
CA LYS A 359 -9.49 6.31 13.32
C LYS A 359 -8.90 4.93 13.01
N VAL A 360 -8.89 4.53 11.75
CA VAL A 360 -8.50 3.16 11.33
C VAL A 360 -7.10 2.76 11.78
N THR A 361 -6.16 3.70 11.83
CA THR A 361 -4.77 3.41 12.24
C THR A 361 -4.66 2.87 13.68
N ASN A 362 -5.63 3.16 14.55
CA ASN A 362 -5.66 2.63 15.92
C ASN A 362 -6.17 1.17 15.98
N PHE A 363 -6.76 0.66 14.91
CA PHE A 363 -7.42 -0.65 14.85
C PHE A 363 -6.76 -1.61 13.85
N LEU A 364 -5.62 -1.25 13.27
CA LEU A 364 -4.92 -2.08 12.29
C LEU A 364 -4.55 -3.45 12.87
N ASP A 365 -4.11 -3.48 14.12
CA ASP A 365 -3.84 -4.71 14.87
C ASP A 365 -5.03 -5.65 14.89
N TRP A 366 -6.19 -5.12 15.26
CA TRP A 366 -7.42 -5.87 15.32
C TRP A 366 -7.88 -6.33 13.92
N ILE A 367 -7.84 -5.43 12.94
CA ILE A 367 -8.24 -5.72 11.55
C ILE A 367 -7.43 -6.89 11.01
N GLU A 368 -6.10 -6.79 11.10
CA GLU A 368 -5.20 -7.82 10.61
C GLU A 368 -5.36 -9.13 11.39
N ASN A 369 -5.45 -9.07 12.73
CA ASN A 369 -5.64 -10.27 13.53
C ASN A 369 -6.92 -11.02 13.12
N VAL A 370 -8.04 -10.33 12.88
CA VAL A 370 -9.29 -10.97 12.45
C VAL A 370 -9.18 -11.50 11.02
N MET A 371 -8.55 -10.76 10.10
CA MET A 371 -8.40 -11.17 8.70
C MET A 371 -7.43 -12.33 8.50
N PHE A 372 -6.32 -12.33 9.24
CA PHE A 372 -5.18 -13.22 9.12
C PHE A 372 -5.03 -14.21 10.27
N CYS A 373 -6.01 -14.34 11.16
CA CYS A 373 -6.13 -15.52 12.01
C CYS A 373 -6.32 -16.73 11.07
N LYS A 374 -5.20 -17.28 10.58
CA LYS A 374 -5.08 -18.68 10.22
C LYS A 374 -5.75 -19.38 11.37
N SER A 375 -6.73 -20.23 11.09
CA SER A 375 -7.22 -21.15 12.09
C SER A 375 -5.99 -21.73 12.80
N GLN A 376 -5.73 -21.30 14.02
CA GLN A 376 -5.29 -22.22 15.03
C GLN A 376 -6.47 -23.20 15.14
N GLN A 377 -6.58 -24.10 14.16
CA GLN A 377 -6.79 -25.49 14.52
C GLN A 377 -5.65 -25.73 15.49
N ILE A 378 -5.98 -25.61 16.78
CA ILE A 378 -5.37 -26.42 17.80
C ILE A 378 -5.28 -27.79 17.13
N LYS A 379 -4.07 -28.18 16.67
CA LYS A 379 -3.77 -29.58 16.46
C LYS A 379 -3.99 -30.15 17.85
N LYS A 380 -5.22 -30.60 18.14
CA LYS A 380 -5.48 -31.45 19.30
C LYS A 380 -4.54 -32.61 19.07
N LEU A 381 -3.43 -32.62 19.80
CA LEU A 381 -2.58 -33.79 19.90
C LEU A 381 -3.49 -34.84 20.55
N PHE A 382 -4.07 -35.72 19.74
CA PHE A 382 -4.68 -36.93 20.25
C PHE A 382 -3.52 -37.82 20.68
N VAL A 383 -3.16 -37.74 21.96
CA VAL A 383 -2.27 -38.72 22.58
C VAL A 383 -3.13 -39.96 22.81
N PHE A 384 -2.90 -41.01 22.03
CA PHE A 384 -3.40 -42.33 22.36
C PHE A 384 -2.45 -42.94 23.39
N GLN A 385 -2.95 -43.23 24.59
CA GLN A 385 -2.30 -44.16 25.50
C GLN A 385 -2.60 -45.57 24.96
N VAL A 386 -1.57 -46.25 24.46
CA VAL A 386 -1.64 -47.68 24.19
C VAL A 386 -1.45 -48.38 25.53
N ASN A 387 -2.46 -49.11 25.98
CA ASN A 387 -2.31 -50.11 27.04
C ASN A 387 -2.07 -51.48 26.39
#